data_AF-A0A651F4S0-F1
#
_entry.id   AF-A0A651F4S0-F1
#
_cell.length_a   1.000
_cell.length_b   1.000
_cell.length_c   1.000
_cell.angle_alpha   90.00
_cell.angle_beta   90.00
_cell.angle_gamma   90.00
#
_symmetry.space_group_name_H-M   'P 1'
#
loop_
_entity.id
_entity.type
_entity.pdbx_description
1 polymer ?
#
loop_
_entity_poly.entity_id
_entity_poly.type
_entity_poly.pdbx_seq_one_letter_code
_entity_poly.pdbx_strand_id
1 'polypeptide(L)'
;AEFLLDWLVRGPWRDPFGFNMPQTVTFAREATLAPLIAGGRLTVGALIALAVVAAGALVMAKTLKGFEIRLVGEAPRAARFAGFDDRRLTLTVFAVSGALAGVAGVIEAAGTVRQLLPGFSPGYGFTAIIVAFLGRLNPVGCLIAGVFLAVTFIGGENAQIILRLPLDATRVIQGLLLFYVLACDTLILHRLRLVRERPA
;
A
#
# COMPACT_ATOMS: atom_id res chain seq x y z
N ALA A 1 7.28 4.14 14.21
CA ALA A 1 6.06 3.30 14.32
C ALA A 1 6.42 1.90 14.83
N GLU A 2 7.36 1.20 14.18
CA GLU A 2 7.77 -0.16 14.54
C GLU A 2 8.24 -0.31 16.00
N PHE A 3 9.09 0.60 16.50
CA PHE A 3 9.53 0.57 17.91
C PHE A 3 8.40 0.82 18.93
N LEU A 4 7.38 1.59 18.56
CA LEU A 4 6.23 1.85 19.42
C LEU A 4 5.30 0.62 19.45
N LEU A 5 5.12 -0.04 18.31
CA LEU A 5 4.40 -1.30 18.21
C LEU A 5 5.14 -2.40 18.99
N ASP A 6 6.46 -2.49 18.85
CA ASP A 6 7.28 -3.45 19.61
C ASP A 6 7.19 -3.21 21.12
N TRP A 7 7.20 -1.94 21.56
CA TRP A 7 6.97 -1.58 22.96
C TRP A 7 5.57 -1.97 23.46
N LEU A 8 4.52 -1.75 22.66
CA LEU A 8 3.15 -2.14 23.00
C LEU A 8 2.99 -3.67 23.11
N VAL A 9 3.50 -4.41 22.12
CA VAL A 9 3.40 -5.87 22.04
C VAL A 9 4.22 -6.55 23.14
N ARG A 10 5.38 -5.99 23.50
CA ARG A 10 6.22 -6.54 24.59
C ARG A 10 5.80 -6.08 25.97
N GLY A 11 5.11 -4.94 26.07
CA GLY A 11 4.64 -4.34 27.31
C GLY A 11 3.14 -4.58 27.55
N PRO A 12 2.29 -3.55 27.44
CA PRO A 12 0.90 -3.58 27.92
C PRO A 12 -0.04 -4.53 27.17
N TRP A 13 0.26 -4.92 25.92
CA TRP A 13 -0.60 -5.79 25.12
C TRP A 13 -0.11 -7.24 25.04
N ARG A 14 0.96 -7.56 25.77
CA ARG A 14 1.56 -8.89 25.81
C ARG A 14 0.54 -9.93 26.30
N ASP A 15 0.45 -11.06 25.60
CA ASP A 15 -0.36 -12.19 26.04
C ASP A 15 0.22 -12.81 27.34
N PRO A 16 -0.56 -12.85 28.45
CA PRO A 16 -0.15 -13.53 29.68
C PRO A 16 0.15 -15.03 29.49
N PHE A 17 -0.43 -15.67 28.47
CA PHE A 17 -0.27 -17.09 28.16
C PHE A 17 0.71 -17.37 27.00
N GLY A 18 1.36 -16.33 26.45
CA GLY A 18 2.21 -16.43 25.25
C GLY A 18 3.61 -17.02 25.46
N PHE A 19 3.90 -17.74 26.56
CA PHE A 19 5.19 -18.40 26.84
C PHE A 19 6.45 -17.57 26.49
N ASN A 20 6.45 -16.29 26.86
CA ASN A 20 7.56 -15.34 26.61
C ASN A 20 7.85 -15.02 25.13
N MET A 21 6.99 -15.44 24.20
CA MET A 21 7.00 -14.94 22.83
C MET A 21 6.36 -13.54 22.77
N PRO A 22 6.96 -12.58 22.05
CA PRO A 22 6.38 -11.25 21.88
C PRO A 22 5.20 -11.33 20.92
N GLN A 23 4.01 -11.59 21.45
CA GLN A 23 2.74 -11.64 20.72
C GLN A 23 1.64 -11.01 21.58
N THR A 24 0.66 -10.37 20.95
CA THR A 24 -0.53 -9.92 21.66
C THR A 24 -1.51 -11.05 21.88
N VAL A 25 -2.45 -10.86 22.81
CA VAL A 25 -3.61 -11.75 22.94
C VAL A 25 -4.28 -11.93 21.58
N THR A 26 -4.67 -13.17 21.28
CA THR A 26 -5.45 -13.47 20.07
C THR A 26 -6.74 -12.66 20.12
N PHE A 27 -7.10 -11.99 19.02
CA PHE A 27 -8.33 -11.23 18.97
C PHE A 27 -9.54 -12.13 19.23
N ALA A 28 -10.50 -11.62 20.00
CA ALA A 28 -11.77 -12.30 20.26
C ALA A 28 -12.46 -12.64 18.94
N ARG A 29 -13.25 -13.71 18.92
CA ARG A 29 -13.84 -14.25 17.68
C ARG A 29 -14.77 -13.23 17.00
N GLU A 30 -15.37 -12.32 17.78
CA GLU A 30 -16.20 -11.20 17.33
C GLU A 30 -15.37 -10.05 16.71
N ALA A 31 -14.12 -9.90 17.13
CA ALA A 31 -13.17 -8.90 16.62
C ALA A 31 -12.37 -9.42 15.41
N THR A 32 -12.51 -10.70 15.04
CA THR A 32 -11.88 -11.27 13.85
C THR A 32 -12.79 -11.18 12.63
N LEU A 33 -12.21 -10.89 11.45
CA LEU A 33 -12.97 -10.89 10.20
C LEU A 33 -13.28 -12.33 9.78
N ALA A 34 -14.56 -12.60 9.51
CA ALA A 34 -15.00 -13.92 9.05
C ALA A 34 -14.26 -14.31 7.75
N PRO A 35 -13.78 -15.55 7.64
CA PRO A 35 -13.22 -16.06 6.39
C PRO A 35 -14.35 -16.20 5.36
N LEU A 36 -14.09 -15.77 4.12
CA LEU A 36 -15.03 -15.87 2.99
C LEU A 36 -15.09 -17.30 2.43
N ILE A 37 -13.99 -18.05 2.56
CA ILE A 37 -13.84 -19.42 2.11
C ILE A 37 -13.36 -20.25 3.29
N ALA A 38 -14.04 -21.35 3.59
CA ALA A 38 -13.61 -22.28 4.63
C ALA A 38 -12.22 -22.86 4.27
N GLY A 39 -11.22 -22.60 5.12
CA GLY A 39 -9.83 -23.02 4.90
C GLY A 39 -8.98 -22.07 4.04
N GLY A 40 -9.55 -20.98 3.52
CA GLY A 40 -8.81 -19.97 2.75
C GLY A 40 -8.28 -18.82 3.61
N ARG A 41 -7.23 -18.14 3.13
CA ARG A 41 -6.76 -16.85 3.68
C ARG A 41 -7.63 -15.66 3.28
N LEU A 42 -8.65 -15.87 2.44
CA LEU A 42 -9.56 -14.83 1.98
C LEU A 42 -10.58 -14.50 3.08
N THR A 43 -10.60 -13.24 3.53
CA THR A 43 -11.52 -12.75 4.55
C THR A 43 -12.50 -11.73 3.96
N VAL A 44 -13.52 -11.34 4.73
CA VAL A 44 -14.42 -10.20 4.41
C VAL A 44 -13.64 -8.92 4.08
N GLY A 45 -12.40 -8.81 4.56
CA GLY A 45 -11.47 -7.74 4.20
C GLY A 45 -11.29 -7.53 2.69
N ALA A 46 -11.32 -8.59 1.89
CA ALA A 46 -11.20 -8.48 0.44
C ALA A 46 -12.42 -7.78 -0.20
N LEU A 47 -13.63 -8.03 0.32
CA LEU A 47 -14.84 -7.32 -0.12
C LEU A 47 -14.80 -5.84 0.26
N ILE A 48 -14.29 -5.53 1.46
CA ILE A 48 -14.10 -4.14 1.90
C ILE A 48 -13.09 -3.45 0.99
N ALA A 49 -11.97 -4.10 0.66
CA ALA A 49 -10.98 -3.55 -0.26
C ALA A 49 -11.58 -3.26 -1.64
N LEU A 50 -12.37 -4.19 -2.20
CA LEU A 50 -13.08 -3.98 -3.47
C LEU A 50 -14.08 -2.82 -3.39
N ALA A 51 -14.84 -2.72 -2.29
CA ALA A 51 -15.78 -1.64 -2.07
C ALA A 51 -15.06 -0.28 -1.99
N VAL A 52 -13.90 -0.22 -1.31
CA VAL A 52 -13.06 0.99 -1.23
C VAL A 52 -12.52 1.37 -2.61
N VAL A 53 -12.04 0.41 -3.40
CA VAL A 53 -11.58 0.70 -4.77
C VAL A 53 -12.72 1.19 -5.64
N ALA A 54 -13.90 0.58 -5.58
CA ALA A 54 -15.08 1.01 -6.32
C ALA A 54 -15.52 2.42 -5.91
N ALA A 55 -15.57 2.71 -4.61
CA ALA A 55 -15.87 4.04 -4.08
C ALA A 55 -14.82 5.06 -4.55
N GLY A 56 -13.53 4.73 -4.46
CA GLY A 56 -12.44 5.59 -4.94
C GLY A 56 -12.55 5.86 -6.44
N ALA A 57 -12.86 4.85 -7.26
CA ALA A 57 -13.06 5.01 -8.69
C ALA A 57 -14.25 5.90 -9.01
N LEU A 58 -15.38 5.75 -8.30
CA LEU A 58 -16.55 6.60 -8.44
C LEU A 58 -16.27 8.05 -8.04
N VAL A 59 -15.59 8.27 -6.91
CA VAL A 59 -15.23 9.62 -6.44
C VAL A 59 -14.29 10.28 -7.45
N MET A 60 -13.25 9.58 -7.91
CA MET A 60 -12.30 10.12 -8.88
C MET A 60 -12.91 10.38 -10.26
N ALA A 61 -13.87 9.56 -10.71
CA ALA A 61 -14.45 9.66 -12.05
C ALA A 61 -15.69 10.56 -12.13
N LYS A 62 -16.51 10.63 -11.07
CA LYS A 62 -17.85 11.24 -11.13
C LYS A 62 -18.07 12.42 -10.17
N THR A 63 -17.09 12.82 -9.34
CA THR A 63 -17.29 13.90 -8.36
C THR A 63 -16.40 15.11 -8.62
N LEU A 64 -16.90 16.29 -8.21
CA LEU A 64 -16.15 17.56 -8.29
C LEU A 64 -14.85 17.51 -7.49
N LYS A 65 -14.85 16.86 -6.31
CA LYS A 65 -13.63 16.69 -5.50
C LYS A 65 -12.58 15.85 -6.21
N GLY A 66 -12.98 14.81 -6.95
CA GLY A 66 -12.06 14.02 -7.76
C GLY A 66 -11.40 14.86 -8.87
N PHE A 67 -12.17 15.73 -9.51
CA PHE A 67 -11.65 16.69 -10.49
C PHE A 67 -10.69 17.69 -9.86
N GLU A 68 -11.05 18.25 -8.70
CA GLU A 68 -10.21 19.19 -7.95
C GLU A 68 -8.84 18.59 -7.59
N ILE A 69 -8.83 17.35 -7.10
CA ILE A 69 -7.60 16.61 -6.74
C ILE A 69 -6.70 16.42 -7.97
N ARG A 70 -7.27 16.05 -9.13
CA ARG A 70 -6.52 15.88 -10.37
C ARG A 70 -5.97 17.20 -10.89
N LEU A 71 -6.78 18.27 -10.86
CA LEU A 71 -6.37 19.59 -11.34
C LEU A 71 -5.25 20.19 -10.49
N VAL A 72 -5.33 20.06 -9.15
CA VAL A 72 -4.27 20.50 -8.24
C VAL A 72 -2.98 19.71 -8.47
N GLY A 73 -3.08 18.41 -8.78
CA GLY A 73 -1.93 17.56 -9.08
C GLY A 73 -1.25 17.86 -10.41
N GLU A 74 -2.02 18.15 -11.48
CA GLU A 74 -1.47 18.41 -12.82
C GLU A 74 -1.06 19.88 -13.02
N ALA A 75 -1.87 20.83 -12.53
CA ALA A 75 -1.69 22.25 -12.78
C ALA A 75 -2.11 23.10 -11.56
N PRO A 76 -1.28 23.17 -10.51
CA PRO A 76 -1.61 23.89 -9.27
C PRO A 76 -1.85 25.39 -9.50
N ARG A 77 -1.21 25.99 -10.51
CA ARG A 77 -1.51 27.38 -10.92
C ARG A 77 -2.94 27.52 -11.44
N ALA A 78 -3.39 26.59 -12.29
CA ALA A 78 -4.74 26.60 -12.84
C ALA A 78 -5.80 26.34 -11.76
N ALA A 79 -5.51 25.47 -10.79
CA ALA A 79 -6.40 25.23 -9.65
C ALA A 79 -6.63 26.49 -8.81
N ARG A 80 -5.58 27.29 -8.57
CA ARG A 80 -5.70 28.59 -7.89
C ARG A 80 -6.51 29.60 -8.67
N PHE A 81 -6.35 29.64 -10.00
CA PHE A 81 -7.18 30.49 -10.87
C PHE A 81 -8.65 30.07 -10.86
N ALA A 82 -8.93 28.77 -10.69
CA ALA A 82 -10.29 28.24 -10.55
C ALA A 82 -10.90 28.47 -9.15
N GLY A 83 -10.15 29.04 -8.20
CA GLY A 83 -10.64 29.39 -6.86
C GLY A 83 -10.62 28.23 -5.85
N PHE A 84 -9.91 27.14 -6.13
CA PHE A 84 -9.80 26.01 -5.21
C PHE A 84 -8.82 26.30 -4.06
N ASP A 85 -9.14 25.81 -2.86
CA ASP A 85 -8.29 25.95 -1.67
C ASP A 85 -7.33 24.75 -1.57
N ASP A 86 -6.13 24.92 -2.15
CA ASP A 86 -5.05 23.92 -2.15
C ASP A 86 -4.78 23.34 -0.75
N ARG A 87 -4.81 24.18 0.29
CA ARG A 87 -4.44 23.76 1.67
C ARG A 87 -5.50 22.85 2.26
N ARG A 88 -6.78 23.25 2.16
CA ARG A 88 -7.89 22.43 2.65
C ARG A 88 -8.00 21.11 1.89
N LEU A 89 -7.79 21.15 0.58
CA LEU A 89 -7.79 19.94 -0.24
C LEU A 89 -6.69 18.98 0.18
N THR A 90 -5.45 19.49 0.31
CA THR A 90 -4.29 18.68 0.73
C THR A 90 -4.54 18.03 2.09
N LEU A 91 -5.04 18.78 3.08
CA LEU A 91 -5.35 18.24 4.40
C LEU A 91 -6.44 17.17 4.35
N THR A 92 -7.48 17.38 3.54
CA THR A 92 -8.59 16.42 3.39
C THR A 92 -8.11 15.13 2.74
N VAL A 93 -7.30 15.22 1.67
CA VAL A 93 -6.71 14.05 1.01
C VAL A 93 -5.81 13.29 1.98
N PHE A 94 -4.96 13.99 2.73
CA PHE A 94 -4.06 13.36 3.70
C PHE A 94 -4.83 12.62 4.81
N ALA A 95 -5.89 13.23 5.34
CA ALA A 95 -6.76 12.60 6.33
C ALA A 95 -7.48 11.36 5.78
N VAL A 96 -8.02 11.43 4.56
CA VAL A 96 -8.69 10.29 3.90
C VAL A 96 -7.70 9.16 3.61
N SER A 97 -6.52 9.47 3.08
CA SER A 97 -5.47 8.46 2.84
C SER A 97 -5.01 7.79 4.14
N GLY A 98 -4.85 8.56 5.22
CA GLY A 98 -4.54 8.01 6.54
C GLY A 98 -5.63 7.08 7.08
N ALA A 99 -6.90 7.48 6.93
CA ALA A 99 -8.04 6.65 7.34
C ALA A 99 -8.10 5.33 6.53
N LEU A 100 -7.90 5.38 5.20
CA LEU A 100 -7.87 4.19 4.36
C LEU A 100 -6.69 3.26 4.70
N ALA A 101 -5.51 3.82 4.98
CA ALA A 101 -4.36 3.05 5.44
C ALA A 101 -4.61 2.38 6.80
N GLY A 102 -5.29 3.09 7.71
CA GLY A 102 -5.72 2.53 9.00
C GLY A 102 -6.70 1.36 8.83
N VAL A 103 -7.71 1.51 7.97
CA VAL A 103 -8.66 0.42 7.65
C VAL A 103 -7.94 -0.78 7.06
N ALA A 104 -6.98 -0.58 6.15
CA ALA A 104 -6.17 -1.67 5.60
C ALA A 104 -5.36 -2.40 6.68
N GLY A 105 -4.75 -1.67 7.61
CA GLY A 105 -4.03 -2.26 8.74
C GLY A 105 -4.93 -3.07 9.67
N VAL A 106 -6.14 -2.58 9.96
CA VAL A 106 -7.14 -3.31 10.77
C VAL A 106 -7.59 -4.59 10.05
N ILE A 107 -7.82 -4.53 8.74
CA ILE A 107 -8.21 -5.71 7.95
C ILE A 107 -7.14 -6.80 8.02
N GLU A 108 -5.86 -6.44 7.91
CA GLU A 108 -4.76 -7.40 7.98
C GLU A 108 -4.60 -7.98 9.39
N ALA A 109 -4.68 -7.13 10.43
CA ALA A 109 -4.53 -7.53 11.83
C ALA A 109 -5.67 -8.43 12.31
N ALA A 110 -6.92 -8.05 12.02
CA ALA A 110 -8.11 -8.76 12.45
C ALA A 110 -8.51 -9.93 11.53
N GLY A 111 -8.05 -9.94 10.28
CA GLY A 111 -8.38 -10.97 9.31
C GLY A 111 -7.41 -12.13 9.31
N THR A 112 -6.23 -11.91 8.74
CA THR A 112 -5.26 -12.97 8.42
C THR A 112 -4.42 -13.33 9.63
N VAL A 113 -3.92 -12.33 10.35
CA VAL A 113 -2.94 -12.53 11.42
C VAL A 113 -3.62 -12.88 12.75
N ARG A 114 -4.79 -12.30 13.03
CA ARG A 114 -5.62 -12.47 14.25
C ARG A 114 -4.92 -12.15 15.58
N GLN A 115 -3.73 -11.58 15.50
CA GLN A 115 -2.87 -11.14 16.60
C GLN A 115 -1.86 -10.14 16.03
N LEU A 116 -1.31 -9.27 16.86
CA LEU A 116 -0.20 -8.40 16.47
C LEU A 116 1.12 -9.08 16.81
N LEU A 117 1.99 -9.17 15.81
CA LEU A 117 3.36 -9.63 15.96
C LEU A 117 4.33 -8.47 15.68
N PRO A 118 5.53 -8.47 16.28
CA PRO A 118 6.63 -7.63 15.84
C PRO A 118 6.91 -7.87 14.35
N GLY A 119 7.10 -6.79 13.59
CA GLY A 119 7.26 -6.89 12.12
C GLY A 119 5.96 -6.98 11.32
N PHE A 120 4.82 -6.59 11.91
CA PHE A 120 3.49 -6.57 11.27
C PHE A 120 3.44 -5.87 9.89
N SER A 121 4.33 -4.90 9.63
CA SER A 121 4.48 -4.28 8.33
C SER A 121 5.93 -4.42 7.84
N PRO A 122 6.27 -5.45 7.05
CA PRO A 122 7.62 -5.68 6.56
C PRO A 122 8.10 -4.66 5.50
N GLY A 123 7.30 -3.62 5.24
CA GLY A 123 7.56 -2.60 4.23
C GLY A 123 6.37 -2.26 3.32
N TYR A 124 5.13 -2.62 3.67
CA TYR A 124 3.95 -2.42 2.79
C TYR A 124 3.77 -0.97 2.30
N GLY A 125 4.21 0.03 3.06
CA GLY A 125 4.22 1.42 2.61
C GLY A 125 5.13 1.67 1.40
N PHE A 126 6.33 1.10 1.37
CA PHE A 126 7.24 1.18 0.21
C PHE A 126 6.67 0.42 -0.98
N THR A 127 6.12 -0.77 -0.73
CA THR A 127 5.44 -1.58 -1.74
C THR A 127 4.25 -0.82 -2.38
N ALA A 128 3.50 -0.06 -1.59
CA ALA A 128 2.37 0.75 -2.08
C ALA A 128 2.80 1.86 -3.05
N ILE A 129 4.02 2.40 -2.92
CA ILE A 129 4.57 3.37 -3.88
C ILE A 129 4.67 2.74 -5.27
N ILE A 130 5.18 1.50 -5.34
CA ILE A 130 5.30 0.74 -6.59
C ILE A 130 3.93 0.53 -7.23
N VAL A 131 2.95 0.11 -6.41
CA VAL A 131 1.56 -0.11 -6.86
C VAL A 131 0.94 1.17 -7.41
N ALA A 132 1.16 2.31 -6.74
CA ALA A 132 0.60 3.60 -7.16
C ALA A 132 1.14 4.05 -8.52
N PHE A 133 2.44 3.89 -8.76
CA PHE A 133 3.06 4.22 -10.04
C PHE A 133 2.65 3.24 -11.15
N LEU A 134 2.69 1.93 -10.88
CA LEU A 134 2.29 0.92 -11.85
C LEU A 134 0.80 1.05 -12.23
N GLY A 135 -0.04 1.43 -11.27
CA GLY A 135 -1.46 1.73 -11.46
C GLY A 135 -1.75 3.11 -12.07
N ARG A 136 -0.72 3.91 -12.39
CA ARG A 136 -0.82 5.28 -12.94
C ARG A 136 -1.75 6.20 -12.13
N LEU A 137 -1.72 6.08 -10.80
CA LEU A 137 -2.56 6.86 -9.87
C LEU A 137 -4.08 6.66 -10.06
N ASN A 138 -4.51 5.63 -10.81
CA ASN A 138 -5.91 5.28 -10.96
C ASN A 138 -6.29 4.19 -9.94
N PRO A 139 -7.40 4.31 -9.19
CA PRO A 139 -7.83 3.29 -8.23
C PRO A 139 -7.95 1.88 -8.80
N VAL A 140 -8.48 1.73 -10.02
CA VAL A 140 -8.64 0.42 -10.68
C VAL A 140 -7.28 -0.12 -11.13
N GLY A 141 -6.41 0.75 -11.65
CA GLY A 141 -5.04 0.37 -12.00
C GLY A 141 -4.25 -0.09 -10.77
N CYS A 142 -4.43 0.59 -9.63
CA CYS A 142 -3.80 0.22 -8.36
C CYS A 142 -4.28 -1.15 -7.85
N LEU A 143 -5.55 -1.50 -8.05
CA LEU A 143 -6.05 -2.84 -7.70
C LEU A 143 -5.34 -3.93 -8.51
N ILE A 144 -5.25 -3.78 -9.83
CA ILE A 144 -4.60 -4.76 -10.71
C ILE A 144 -3.10 -4.85 -10.40
N ALA A 145 -2.43 -3.71 -10.27
CA ALA A 145 -1.02 -3.63 -9.89
C ALA A 145 -0.75 -4.25 -8.51
N GLY A 146 -1.66 -4.05 -7.54
CA GLY A 146 -1.58 -4.62 -6.21
C GLY A 146 -1.70 -6.14 -6.23
N VAL A 147 -2.63 -6.70 -7.02
CA VAL A 147 -2.75 -8.16 -7.21
C VAL A 147 -1.49 -8.74 -7.85
N PHE A 148 -0.99 -8.11 -8.91
CA PHE A 148 0.25 -8.53 -9.57
C PHE A 148 1.43 -8.57 -8.58
N LEU A 149 1.60 -7.50 -7.80
CA LEU A 149 2.67 -7.40 -6.83
C LEU A 149 2.50 -8.38 -5.67
N ALA A 150 1.27 -8.66 -5.23
CA ALA A 150 0.98 -9.67 -4.21
C ALA A 150 1.37 -11.08 -4.68
N VAL A 151 1.10 -11.43 -5.94
CA VAL A 151 1.54 -12.71 -6.53
C VAL A 151 3.07 -12.80 -6.54
N THR A 152 3.76 -11.74 -6.97
CA THR A 152 5.23 -11.70 -6.94
C THR A 152 5.77 -11.79 -5.51
N PHE A 153 5.12 -11.14 -4.54
CA PHE A 153 5.54 -11.13 -3.14
C PHE A 153 5.45 -12.52 -2.53
N ILE A 154 4.26 -13.14 -2.61
CA ILE A 154 4.02 -14.49 -2.09
C ILE A 154 4.89 -15.51 -2.84
N GLY A 155 5.06 -15.35 -4.15
CA GLY A 155 5.97 -16.18 -4.94
C GLY A 155 7.43 -16.05 -4.49
N GLY A 156 7.88 -14.82 -4.20
CA GLY A 156 9.22 -14.53 -3.69
C GLY A 156 9.45 -15.11 -2.30
N GLU A 157 8.49 -14.96 -1.38
CA GLU A 157 8.56 -15.57 -0.04
C GLU A 157 8.61 -17.10 -0.11
N ASN A 158 7.80 -17.73 -0.97
CA ASN A 158 7.85 -19.19 -1.16
C ASN A 158 9.20 -19.63 -1.76
N ALA A 159 9.69 -18.92 -2.77
CA ALA A 159 11.01 -19.18 -3.34
C ALA A 159 12.11 -19.04 -2.29
N GLN A 160 12.01 -18.04 -1.41
CA GLN A 160 12.93 -17.84 -0.30
C GLN A 160 12.92 -19.02 0.68
N ILE A 161 11.75 -19.54 1.04
CA ILE A 161 11.62 -20.69 1.96
C ILE A 161 12.22 -21.96 1.33
N ILE A 162 11.89 -22.23 0.06
CA ILE A 162 12.31 -23.45 -0.64
C ILE A 162 13.80 -23.43 -0.97
N LEU A 163 14.30 -22.30 -1.49
CA LEU A 163 15.69 -22.13 -1.93
C LEU A 163 16.63 -21.61 -0.83
N ARG A 164 16.11 -21.36 0.38
CA ARG A 164 16.83 -20.79 1.55
C ARG A 164 17.57 -19.48 1.24
N LEU A 165 16.95 -18.62 0.45
CA LEU A 165 17.50 -17.29 0.15
C LEU A 165 17.35 -16.35 1.35
N PRO A 166 18.21 -15.34 1.51
CA PRO A 166 18.02 -14.28 2.49
C PRO A 166 16.84 -13.37 2.11
N LEU A 167 16.12 -12.86 3.11
CA LEU A 167 14.99 -11.92 2.95
C LEU A 167 15.34 -10.67 2.13
N ASP A 168 16.60 -10.22 2.23
CA ASP A 168 17.07 -9.04 1.52
C ASP A 168 17.07 -9.22 0.00
N ALA A 169 17.22 -10.46 -0.50
CA ALA A 169 17.15 -10.74 -1.93
C ALA A 169 15.77 -10.39 -2.51
N THR A 170 14.69 -10.73 -1.80
CA THR A 170 13.32 -10.39 -2.20
C THR A 170 13.11 -8.87 -2.22
N ARG A 171 13.68 -8.14 -1.26
CA ARG A 171 13.62 -6.67 -1.23
C ARG A 171 14.39 -6.03 -2.39
N VAL A 172 15.56 -6.54 -2.73
CA VAL A 172 16.34 -6.07 -3.89
C VAL A 172 15.53 -6.26 -5.18
N ILE A 173 14.88 -7.41 -5.36
CA ILE A 173 14.02 -7.66 -6.53
C ILE A 173 12.87 -6.65 -6.61
N GLN A 174 12.23 -6.31 -5.48
CA GLN A 174 11.17 -5.28 -5.46
C GLN A 174 11.70 -3.90 -5.87
N GLY A 175 12.86 -3.50 -5.35
CA GLY A 175 13.51 -2.24 -5.71
C GLY A 175 13.87 -2.20 -7.19
N LEU A 176 14.38 -3.31 -7.73
CA LEU A 176 14.69 -3.47 -9.14
C LEU A 176 13.43 -3.37 -10.02
N LEU A 177 12.32 -3.97 -9.58
CA LEU A 177 11.03 -3.90 -10.27
C LEU A 177 10.54 -2.45 -10.35
N LEU A 178 10.56 -1.72 -9.23
CA LEU A 178 10.23 -0.29 -9.21
C LEU A 178 11.15 0.51 -10.14
N PHE A 179 12.46 0.26 -10.06
CA PHE A 179 13.46 0.92 -10.89
C PHE A 179 13.16 0.72 -12.38
N TYR A 180 12.89 -0.52 -12.82
CA TYR A 180 12.56 -0.80 -14.21
C TYR A 180 11.22 -0.20 -14.63
N VAL A 181 10.19 -0.25 -13.79
CA VAL A 181 8.89 0.37 -14.10
C VAL A 181 9.04 1.87 -14.31
N LEU A 182 9.74 2.57 -13.40
CA LEU A 182 10.01 4.00 -13.51
C LEU A 182 10.93 4.33 -14.69
N ALA A 183 11.97 3.52 -14.93
CA ALA A 183 12.88 3.71 -16.05
C ALA A 183 12.14 3.58 -17.39
N CYS A 184 11.32 2.55 -17.54
CA CYS A 184 10.48 2.36 -18.73
C CYS A 184 9.49 3.52 -18.91
N ASP A 185 8.78 3.92 -17.86
CA ASP A 185 7.82 5.05 -17.92
C ASP A 185 8.52 6.36 -18.33
N THR A 186 9.70 6.61 -17.76
CA THR A 186 10.53 7.80 -18.09
C THR A 186 11.01 7.76 -19.54
N LEU A 187 11.50 6.61 -20.02
CA LEU A 187 12.01 6.44 -21.38
C LEU A 187 10.90 6.51 -22.44
N ILE A 188 9.66 6.14 -22.10
CA ILE A 188 8.49 6.30 -22.97
C ILE A 188 8.13 7.79 -23.10
N LEU A 189 8.13 8.53 -21.99
CA LEU A 189 7.75 9.95 -21.96
C LEU A 189 8.86 10.87 -22.47
N HIS A 190 10.13 10.50 -22.28
CA HIS A 190 11.29 11.32 -22.64
C HIS A 190 12.19 10.56 -23.61
N ARG A 191 12.27 11.03 -24.86
CA ARG A 191 13.27 10.50 -25.80
C ARG A 191 14.64 11.03 -25.44
N LEU A 192 15.58 10.12 -25.18
CA LEU A 192 16.98 10.44 -24.94
C LEU A 192 17.56 11.14 -26.18
N ARG A 193 17.85 12.43 -26.05
CA ARG A 193 18.56 13.21 -27.08
C ARG A 193 19.98 13.42 -26.60
N LEU A 194 20.92 12.66 -27.16
CA LEU A 194 22.36 12.86 -26.95
C LEU A 194 22.75 14.21 -27.57
N VAL A 195 22.94 15.23 -26.75
CA VAL A 195 23.49 16.52 -27.17
C VAL A 195 25.00 16.36 -27.17
N ARG A 196 25.60 16.20 -28.35
CA ARG A 196 27.05 16.22 -28.52
C ARG A 196 27.50 17.68 -28.45
N GLU A 197 28.16 18.07 -27.37
CA GLU A 197 28.78 19.39 -27.30
C GLU A 197 29.78 19.55 -28.45
N ARG A 198 29.63 20.63 -29.22
CA ARG A 198 30.60 20.99 -30.26
C ARG A 198 31.80 21.64 -29.57
N PRO A 199 33.03 21.14 -29.76
CA PRO A 199 34.21 21.85 -29.29
C PRO A 199 34.30 23.20 -30.02
N ALA A 200 34.62 24.25 -29.26
CA ALA A 200 34.72 25.64 -29.69
C ALA A 200 35.86 25.87 -30.69
#